data_AF-A0A929I172-F1
#
_entry.id   AF-A0A929I172-F1
#
_cell.length_a   1.000
_cell.length_b   1.000
_cell.length_c   1.000
_cell.angle_alpha   90.00
_cell.angle_beta   90.00
_cell.angle_gamma   90.00
#
_symmetry.space_group_name_H-M   'P 1'
#
loop_
_entity.id
_entity.type
_entity.pdbx_description
1 polymer ?
#
loop_
_entity_poly.entity_id
_entity_poly.type
_entity_poly.pdbx_seq_one_letter_code
_entity_poly.pdbx_strand_id
1 'polypeptide(L)'
;SRSLSYYVIYDDHLVVKIPPTPITEFHQYAALIRKDGRIAEKLAPKECLVPRVSVILKKVHPFPEESDLTPEMLEKKYVQLLESNSEYQKHLKIGDTFAYFMDFSKYFFLSDIISKLHDPLAKISESISDYPNIIWDSMEFEAKYGSKNTLIYDRLQPLYTSFENSVRTVLQRNHVDFSIQEFQLKNWFLRCLSGRELAAPKLDVKARIAAELNDLAKKFFLVPEGPVEAYRTMIKSHLRDRNLTLHKAQISSVITNMLDLLAWLKIKKVAIRDLKPDNLLVAGNPARFPQFLESASQYSIGLIDVETAVSYEIAGEQEIDQPQVGGTPSYATPSHLFTNEMIELVFEDLSMTLCLQDWYAAVGIIYKVVAGERLFEQAARALLKLRSEIPKAFEENREPATILEDANLMYWKIAVAEFEKKMKEKEKMLKYISLIVSNDSKKMLIGNISAAQKRLILSVKKIIESQSVFTNDRFKKSLLSATFTKINQFKTEFQSKKATPNLQPKQKKQALLVFEELEHNKKQSAHLASVLKLLHKPVPMISSYDLLKVMFYIVLLHMHPEPWKTIDPGAGLAAKIN
;
A
#
# COMPACT_ATOMS: atom_id res chain seq x y z
N SER A 1 14.90 8.99 -0.06
CA SER A 1 16.13 8.21 0.18
C SER A 1 17.19 8.52 -0.86
N ARG A 2 18.31 9.12 -0.42
CA ARG A 2 19.52 9.41 -1.23
C ARG A 2 20.74 8.59 -0.76
N SER A 3 20.58 7.62 0.14
CA SER A 3 21.67 6.76 0.61
C SER A 3 21.73 5.43 -0.14
N LEU A 4 22.91 4.87 -0.32
CA LEU A 4 23.06 3.50 -0.82
C LEU A 4 22.97 2.53 0.37
N SER A 5 21.95 1.66 0.34
CA SER A 5 21.74 0.64 1.37
C SER A 5 22.16 -0.72 0.84
N TYR A 6 22.98 -1.44 1.61
CA TYR A 6 23.48 -2.76 1.31
C TYR A 6 23.01 -3.74 2.37
N TYR A 7 22.51 -4.90 1.94
CA TYR A 7 22.28 -6.02 2.83
C TYR A 7 23.55 -6.86 2.88
N VAL A 8 24.08 -7.04 4.09
CA VAL A 8 25.37 -7.70 4.32
C VAL A 8 25.15 -8.86 5.28
N ILE A 9 25.69 -10.03 4.91
CA ILE A 9 25.74 -11.21 5.78
C ILE A 9 27.21 -11.43 6.12
N TYR A 10 27.56 -11.24 7.39
CA TYR A 10 28.93 -11.45 7.87
C TYR A 10 28.99 -12.37 9.09
N ASP A 11 27.86 -12.59 9.78
CA ASP A 11 27.55 -13.57 10.84
C ASP A 11 26.12 -13.30 11.32
N ASP A 12 25.78 -12.00 11.37
CA ASP A 12 24.46 -11.43 11.55
C ASP A 12 23.92 -10.95 10.18
N HIS A 13 22.60 -10.75 10.11
CA HIS A 13 21.96 -10.05 9.00
C HIS A 13 22.01 -8.54 9.27
N LEU A 14 22.86 -7.82 8.54
CA LEU A 14 23.09 -6.39 8.72
C LEU A 14 22.59 -5.60 7.52
N VAL A 15 22.12 -4.38 7.78
CA VAL A 15 21.97 -3.35 6.74
C VAL A 15 22.99 -2.26 7.00
N VAL A 16 23.75 -1.96 5.95
CA VAL A 16 24.73 -0.89 5.92
C VAL A 16 24.22 0.22 5.01
N LYS A 17 24.05 1.44 5.55
CA LYS A 17 23.56 2.61 4.80
C LYS A 17 24.70 3.63 4.68
N ILE A 18 25.12 3.91 3.45
CA ILE A 18 26.15 4.90 3.14
C ILE A 18 25.45 6.21 2.77
N PRO A 19 25.71 7.32 3.49
CA PRO A 19 25.09 8.60 3.19
C PRO A 19 25.55 9.13 1.81
N PRO A 20 24.68 9.84 1.06
CA PRO A 20 25.04 10.45 -0.23
C PRO A 20 26.10 11.53 -0.09
N THR A 21 25.95 12.34 0.94
CA THR A 21 26.88 13.40 1.30
C THR A 21 27.83 12.79 2.32
N PRO A 22 29.14 12.72 2.03
CA PRO A 22 30.11 12.16 2.94
C PRO A 22 30.03 12.83 4.31
N ILE A 23 29.98 12.02 5.36
CA ILE A 23 30.09 12.47 6.75
C ILE A 23 31.48 12.09 7.23
N THR A 24 32.37 13.07 7.34
CA THR A 24 33.77 12.84 7.73
C THR A 24 34.00 13.03 9.23
N GLU A 25 33.15 13.84 9.86
CA GLU A 25 33.25 14.26 11.26
C GLU A 25 32.36 13.43 12.19
N PHE A 26 32.95 12.89 13.26
CA PHE A 26 32.23 12.00 14.17
C PHE A 26 31.10 12.71 14.93
N HIS A 27 31.26 13.98 15.28
CA HIS A 27 30.22 14.73 16.01
C HIS A 27 28.92 14.84 15.20
N GLN A 28 29.01 15.02 13.87
CA GLN A 28 27.85 15.06 12.98
C GLN A 28 27.19 13.69 12.88
N TYR A 29 28.00 12.64 12.70
CA TYR A 29 27.54 11.26 12.66
C TYR A 29 26.81 10.84 13.95
N ALA A 30 27.41 11.13 15.11
CA ALA A 30 26.82 10.84 16.42
C ALA A 30 25.53 11.64 16.66
N ALA A 31 25.45 12.89 16.21
CA ALA A 31 24.22 13.70 16.33
C ALA A 31 23.04 13.09 15.55
N LEU A 32 23.30 12.53 14.36
CA LEU A 32 22.27 11.87 13.54
C LEU A 32 21.80 10.57 14.18
N ILE A 33 22.71 9.72 14.69
CA ILE A 33 22.34 8.51 15.44
C ILE A 33 21.50 8.84 16.68
N ARG A 34 21.89 9.87 17.44
CA ARG A 34 21.13 10.33 18.62
C ARG A 34 19.75 10.87 18.27
N LYS A 35 19.56 11.45 17.08
CA LYS A 35 18.24 11.91 16.63
C LYS A 35 17.30 10.72 16.46
N ASP A 36 17.72 9.70 15.73
CA ASP A 36 16.92 8.49 15.51
C ASP A 36 16.67 7.74 16.82
N GLY A 37 17.69 7.66 17.68
CA GLY A 37 17.58 7.08 19.02
C GLY A 37 16.51 7.74 19.90
N ARG A 38 16.40 9.09 19.86
CA ARG A 38 15.35 9.82 20.59
C ARG A 38 13.95 9.50 20.10
N ILE A 39 13.76 9.33 18.79
CA ILE A 39 12.47 8.89 18.23
C ILE A 39 12.17 7.46 18.68
N ALA A 40 13.14 6.54 18.62
CA ALA A 40 12.97 5.16 19.07
C ALA A 40 12.59 5.09 20.57
N GLU A 41 13.26 5.85 21.42
CA GLU A 41 12.95 5.96 22.86
C GLU A 41 11.52 6.46 23.08
N LYS A 42 11.10 7.48 22.33
CA LYS A 42 9.72 8.00 22.41
C LYS A 42 8.69 6.95 22.02
N LEU A 43 9.00 6.12 21.02
CA LEU A 43 8.13 5.08 20.50
C LEU A 43 8.12 3.80 21.36
N ALA A 44 9.03 3.65 22.31
CA ALA A 44 9.05 2.53 23.24
C ALA A 44 7.69 2.37 23.98
N PRO A 45 7.19 1.12 24.12
CA PRO A 45 7.90 -0.14 23.93
C PRO A 45 7.77 -0.75 22.52
N LYS A 46 7.26 -0.02 21.51
CA LYS A 46 7.26 -0.58 20.15
C LYS A 46 8.68 -0.70 19.61
N GLU A 47 8.97 -1.87 19.05
CA GLU A 47 10.24 -2.17 18.42
C GLU A 47 10.55 -1.16 17.29
N CYS A 48 11.74 -0.56 17.37
CA CYS A 48 12.21 0.43 16.42
C CYS A 48 13.68 0.16 16.13
N LEU A 49 14.00 -0.29 14.91
CA LEU A 49 15.38 -0.47 14.49
C LEU A 49 15.93 0.85 13.96
N VAL A 50 16.93 1.35 14.65
CA VAL A 50 17.66 2.57 14.31
C VAL A 50 19.14 2.26 14.16
N PRO A 51 19.89 3.03 13.35
CA PRO A 51 21.33 2.92 13.29
C PRO A 51 21.96 3.03 14.68
N ARG A 52 22.91 2.13 14.96
CA ARG A 52 23.65 2.11 16.23
C ARG A 52 25.11 1.79 15.99
N VAL A 53 26.01 2.45 16.72
CA VAL A 53 27.46 2.17 16.65
C VAL A 53 27.79 0.84 17.32
N SER A 54 27.03 0.45 18.35
CA SER A 54 27.20 -0.81 19.07
C SER A 54 27.10 -2.05 18.20
N VAL A 55 26.39 -1.99 17.06
CA VAL A 55 26.25 -3.11 16.11
C VAL A 55 27.62 -3.62 15.64
N ILE A 56 28.54 -2.71 15.34
CA ILE A 56 29.90 -3.04 14.90
C ILE A 56 30.86 -3.07 16.08
N LEU A 57 30.77 -2.09 16.98
CA LEU A 57 31.77 -1.90 18.03
C LEU A 57 31.82 -3.06 19.03
N LYS A 58 30.70 -3.75 19.29
CA LYS A 58 30.71 -4.96 20.13
C LYS A 58 31.58 -6.09 19.60
N LYS A 59 31.76 -6.17 18.27
CA LYS A 59 32.62 -7.17 17.62
C LYS A 59 34.10 -6.78 17.66
N VAL A 60 34.41 -5.49 17.82
CA VAL A 60 35.77 -4.96 17.81
C VAL A 60 36.31 -4.73 19.22
N HIS A 61 35.46 -4.25 20.12
CA HIS A 61 35.78 -3.91 21.50
C HIS A 61 34.63 -4.36 22.43
N PRO A 62 34.50 -5.66 22.73
CA PRO A 62 33.47 -6.16 23.62
C PRO A 62 33.71 -5.65 25.05
N PHE A 63 32.66 -5.16 25.71
CA PHE A 63 32.72 -4.83 27.13
C PHE A 63 32.43 -6.07 27.98
N PRO A 64 33.19 -6.34 29.06
CA PRO A 64 32.95 -7.52 29.92
C PRO A 64 31.54 -7.59 30.52
N GLU A 65 30.92 -6.43 30.72
CA GLU A 65 29.62 -6.22 31.36
C GLU A 65 28.48 -5.96 30.34
N GLU A 66 28.70 -6.27 29.05
CA GLU A 66 27.71 -6.03 27.98
C GLU A 66 26.36 -6.71 28.26
N SER A 67 26.37 -7.92 28.84
CA SER A 67 25.16 -8.69 29.16
C SER A 67 24.25 -8.02 30.20
N ASP A 68 24.81 -7.14 31.02
CA ASP A 68 24.11 -6.54 32.16
C ASP A 68 23.56 -5.15 31.83
N LEU A 69 23.82 -4.65 30.62
CA LEU A 69 23.43 -3.31 30.17
C LEU A 69 22.20 -3.37 29.26
N THR A 70 21.34 -2.36 29.38
CA THR A 70 20.30 -2.15 28.36
C THR A 70 20.94 -1.73 27.04
N PRO A 71 20.29 -1.99 25.89
CA PRO A 71 20.79 -1.58 24.58
C PRO A 71 21.13 -0.08 24.51
N GLU A 72 20.37 0.77 25.21
CA GLU A 72 20.55 2.23 25.25
C GLU A 72 21.79 2.63 26.08
N MET A 73 22.00 1.97 27.21
CA MET A 73 23.19 2.20 28.05
C MET A 73 24.46 1.73 27.35
N LEU A 74 24.38 0.59 26.67
CA LEU A 74 25.48 0.04 25.86
C LEU A 74 25.83 0.98 24.70
N GLU A 75 24.84 1.47 23.97
CA GLU A 75 25.03 2.44 22.90
C GLU A 75 25.72 3.72 23.41
N LYS A 76 25.28 4.24 24.56
CA LYS A 76 25.90 5.42 25.19
C LYS A 76 27.38 5.19 25.54
N LYS A 77 27.72 4.01 26.08
CA LYS A 77 29.13 3.64 26.38
C LYS A 77 29.97 3.60 25.11
N TYR A 78 29.49 3.00 24.04
CA TYR A 78 30.22 2.95 22.77
C TYR A 78 30.41 4.32 22.14
N VAL A 79 29.40 5.20 22.22
CA VAL A 79 29.55 6.58 21.77
C VAL A 79 30.62 7.32 22.57
N GLN A 80 30.66 7.17 23.90
CA GLN A 80 31.71 7.76 24.75
C GLN A 80 33.12 7.21 24.44
N LEU A 81 33.23 5.92 24.14
CA LEU A 81 34.48 5.31 23.69
C LEU A 81 34.97 5.96 22.39
N LEU A 82 34.07 6.18 21.43
CA LEU A 82 34.41 6.81 20.14
C LEU A 82 34.75 8.30 20.26
N GLU A 83 34.17 9.01 21.23
CA GLU A 83 34.52 10.41 21.53
C GLU A 83 35.92 10.53 22.15
N SER A 84 36.31 9.58 23.00
CA SER A 84 37.59 9.57 23.70
C SER A 84 38.73 8.89 22.93
N ASN A 85 38.40 7.98 22.01
CA ASN A 85 39.38 7.24 21.22
C ASN A 85 38.97 7.18 19.75
N SER A 86 39.59 8.06 18.96
CA SER A 86 39.32 8.20 17.53
C SER A 86 39.80 7.01 16.70
N GLU A 87 40.69 6.17 17.21
CA GLU A 87 41.19 5.00 16.47
C GLU A 87 40.05 4.04 16.13
N TYR A 88 39.08 3.89 17.03
CA TYR A 88 37.94 3.00 16.82
C TYR A 88 36.94 3.53 15.77
N GLN A 89 36.98 4.82 15.44
CA GLN A 89 36.08 5.42 14.45
C GLN A 89 36.30 4.85 13.04
N LYS A 90 37.52 4.36 12.72
CA LYS A 90 37.84 3.77 11.40
C LYS A 90 36.96 2.57 11.07
N HIS A 91 36.48 1.83 12.08
CA HIS A 91 35.63 0.65 11.90
C HIS A 91 34.19 1.00 11.50
N LEU A 92 33.80 2.27 11.62
CA LEU A 92 32.49 2.77 11.23
C LEU A 92 32.52 3.46 9.85
N LYS A 93 33.66 3.46 9.16
CA LYS A 93 33.84 4.15 7.87
C LYS A 93 33.91 3.17 6.70
N ILE A 94 33.39 3.62 5.56
CA ILE A 94 33.60 3.00 4.24
C ILE A 94 34.22 4.07 3.34
N GLY A 95 35.49 3.88 2.99
CA GLY A 95 36.31 4.99 2.47
C GLY A 95 36.45 6.09 3.53
N ASP A 96 36.26 7.34 3.13
CA ASP A 96 36.43 8.49 4.02
C ASP A 96 35.14 8.91 4.77
N THR A 97 34.01 8.23 4.53
CA THR A 97 32.71 8.56 5.13
C THR A 97 32.30 7.55 6.20
N PHE A 98 31.66 8.03 7.26
CA PHE A 98 30.93 7.18 8.19
C PHE A 98 29.73 6.50 7.49
N ALA A 99 29.49 5.24 7.85
CA ALA A 99 28.36 4.43 7.43
C ALA A 99 27.47 4.11 8.63
N TYR A 100 26.18 3.87 8.36
CA TYR A 100 25.20 3.51 9.38
C TYR A 100 24.97 2.00 9.38
N PHE A 101 24.88 1.41 10.57
CA PHE A 101 24.76 -0.04 10.75
C PHE A 101 23.52 -0.36 11.58
N MET A 102 22.76 -1.34 11.12
CA MET A 102 21.54 -1.82 11.77
C MET A 102 21.50 -3.35 11.73
N ASP A 103 21.07 -3.97 12.83
CA ASP A 103 20.92 -5.42 12.96
C ASP A 103 19.48 -5.85 12.67
N PHE A 104 19.32 -6.74 11.68
CA PHE A 104 18.04 -7.22 11.16
C PHE A 104 17.78 -8.70 11.49
N SER A 105 18.67 -9.35 12.25
CA SER A 105 18.67 -10.80 12.41
C SER A 105 17.45 -11.37 13.14
N LYS A 106 16.73 -10.54 13.91
CA LYS A 106 15.66 -10.99 14.81
C LYS A 106 14.24 -10.82 14.27
N TYR A 107 14.05 -10.08 13.18
CA TYR A 107 12.71 -9.61 12.77
C TYR A 107 12.38 -9.96 11.33
N PHE A 108 11.09 -10.14 11.06
CA PHE A 108 10.58 -10.32 9.69
C PHE A 108 10.10 -8.99 9.13
N PHE A 109 10.28 -8.76 7.83
CA PHE A 109 9.72 -7.59 7.15
C PHE A 109 8.28 -7.84 6.73
N LEU A 110 7.45 -6.80 6.82
CA LEU A 110 6.07 -6.87 6.35
C LEU A 110 6.00 -7.06 4.83
N SER A 111 6.94 -6.49 4.07
CA SER A 111 7.05 -6.70 2.61
C SER A 111 7.20 -8.19 2.24
N ASP A 112 8.04 -8.93 2.96
CA ASP A 112 8.25 -10.36 2.74
C ASP A 112 7.01 -11.18 3.11
N ILE A 113 6.36 -10.84 4.24
CA ILE A 113 5.13 -11.50 4.66
C ILE A 113 4.03 -11.30 3.61
N ILE A 114 3.80 -10.07 3.15
CA ILE A 114 2.81 -9.78 2.10
C ILE A 114 3.14 -10.58 0.83
N SER A 115 4.42 -10.66 0.46
CA SER A 115 4.84 -11.39 -0.74
C SER A 115 4.55 -12.89 -0.61
N LYS A 116 4.79 -13.50 0.56
CA LYS A 116 4.47 -14.91 0.84
C LYS A 116 2.97 -15.20 0.84
N LEU A 117 2.15 -14.26 1.35
CA LEU A 117 0.69 -14.37 1.33
C LEU A 117 0.14 -14.45 -0.10
N HIS A 118 0.79 -13.75 -1.04
CA HIS A 118 0.30 -13.57 -2.41
C HIS A 118 1.11 -14.27 -3.52
N ASP A 119 2.20 -15.01 -3.20
CA ASP A 119 3.11 -15.62 -4.20
C ASP A 119 2.36 -16.46 -5.26
N PRO A 120 2.31 -16.00 -6.53
CA PRO A 120 1.52 -16.65 -7.55
C PRO A 120 2.27 -17.72 -8.35
N LEU A 121 3.61 -17.68 -8.46
CA LEU A 121 4.33 -18.50 -9.45
C LEU A 121 4.67 -19.90 -8.96
N ALA A 122 5.15 -20.02 -7.71
CA ALA A 122 5.32 -21.33 -7.09
C ALA A 122 3.97 -22.08 -7.04
N LYS A 123 2.91 -21.34 -6.69
CA LYS A 123 1.57 -21.90 -6.50
C LYS A 123 0.86 -22.31 -7.80
N ILE A 124 1.12 -21.68 -8.96
CA ILE A 124 0.54 -22.14 -10.24
C ILE A 124 1.09 -23.51 -10.61
N SER A 125 2.41 -23.71 -10.51
CA SER A 125 2.99 -25.00 -10.86
C SER A 125 2.56 -26.09 -9.88
N GLU A 126 2.51 -25.80 -8.59
CA GLU A 126 1.99 -26.71 -7.57
C GLU A 126 0.53 -27.05 -7.88
N SER A 127 -0.32 -26.06 -8.12
CA SER A 127 -1.74 -26.28 -8.42
C SER A 127 -2.00 -27.12 -9.67
N ILE A 128 -1.16 -27.01 -10.69
CA ILE A 128 -1.25 -27.83 -11.90
C ILE A 128 -0.75 -29.26 -11.63
N SER A 129 0.25 -29.41 -10.76
CA SER A 129 0.83 -30.72 -10.39
C SER A 129 -0.03 -31.48 -9.38
N ASP A 130 -0.74 -30.79 -8.48
CA ASP A 130 -1.62 -31.39 -7.46
C ASP A 130 -2.86 -32.07 -8.07
N TYR A 131 -3.27 -31.65 -9.28
CA TYR A 131 -4.46 -32.15 -9.97
C TYR A 131 -4.15 -32.43 -11.44
N PRO A 132 -3.29 -33.43 -11.72
CA PRO A 132 -2.77 -33.66 -13.05
C PRO A 132 -3.80 -34.22 -14.02
N ASN A 133 -5.01 -34.58 -13.60
CA ASN A 133 -6.05 -35.09 -14.53
C ASN A 133 -7.14 -34.05 -14.83
N ILE A 134 -7.16 -32.92 -14.13
CA ILE A 134 -8.30 -32.00 -14.14
C ILE A 134 -8.61 -31.40 -15.51
N ILE A 135 -7.61 -31.21 -16.37
CA ILE A 135 -7.81 -30.66 -17.70
C ILE A 135 -8.26 -31.73 -18.71
N TRP A 136 -8.46 -32.98 -18.30
CA TRP A 136 -8.96 -34.07 -19.13
C TRP A 136 -10.31 -34.62 -18.65
N ASP A 137 -10.80 -34.12 -17.51
CA ASP A 137 -12.11 -34.48 -16.96
C ASP A 137 -12.98 -33.23 -16.85
N SER A 138 -14.00 -33.14 -17.70
CA SER A 138 -14.92 -32.00 -17.76
C SER A 138 -15.69 -31.82 -16.44
N MET A 139 -16.09 -32.91 -15.79
CA MET A 139 -16.86 -32.87 -14.55
C MET A 139 -15.99 -32.40 -13.38
N GLU A 140 -14.76 -32.91 -13.26
CA GLU A 140 -13.81 -32.42 -12.23
C GLU A 140 -13.39 -30.96 -12.48
N PHE A 141 -13.19 -30.58 -13.74
CA PHE A 141 -12.86 -29.20 -14.11
C PHE A 141 -13.98 -28.24 -13.72
N GLU A 142 -15.23 -28.57 -14.09
CA GLU A 142 -16.40 -27.77 -13.74
C GLU A 142 -16.62 -27.74 -12.22
N ALA A 143 -16.46 -28.85 -11.52
CA ALA A 143 -16.62 -28.91 -10.07
C ALA A 143 -15.63 -28.00 -9.34
N LYS A 144 -14.38 -27.92 -9.80
CA LYS A 144 -13.34 -27.12 -9.14
C LYS A 144 -13.29 -25.67 -9.58
N TYR A 145 -13.43 -25.39 -10.87
CA TYR A 145 -13.29 -24.04 -11.43
C TYR A 145 -14.63 -23.37 -11.73
N GLY A 146 -15.74 -24.10 -11.70
CA GLY A 146 -17.10 -23.62 -11.91
C GLY A 146 -17.52 -23.60 -13.37
N SER A 147 -18.83 -23.70 -13.59
CA SER A 147 -19.48 -23.77 -14.91
C SER A 147 -19.16 -22.60 -15.84
N LYS A 148 -18.87 -21.41 -15.29
CA LYS A 148 -18.47 -20.23 -16.06
C LYS A 148 -17.15 -20.37 -16.82
N ASN A 149 -16.34 -21.38 -16.49
CA ASN A 149 -15.00 -21.58 -17.05
C ASN A 149 -14.93 -22.78 -18.03
N THR A 150 -16.05 -23.46 -18.32
CA THR A 150 -16.10 -24.63 -19.22
C THR A 150 -15.57 -24.32 -20.62
N LEU A 151 -15.80 -23.12 -21.15
CA LEU A 151 -15.23 -22.68 -22.43
C LEU A 151 -13.69 -22.70 -22.45
N ILE A 152 -13.02 -22.56 -21.30
CA ILE A 152 -11.55 -22.68 -21.22
C ILE A 152 -11.15 -24.14 -21.40
N TYR A 153 -11.86 -25.07 -20.75
CA TYR A 153 -11.66 -26.50 -20.91
C TYR A 153 -11.82 -26.93 -22.38
N ASP A 154 -12.90 -26.50 -23.03
CA ASP A 154 -13.20 -26.84 -24.43
C ASP A 154 -12.10 -26.38 -25.39
N ARG A 155 -11.42 -25.26 -25.09
CA ARG A 155 -10.31 -24.74 -25.90
C ARG A 155 -8.96 -25.39 -25.57
N LEU A 156 -8.80 -26.02 -24.40
CA LEU A 156 -7.57 -26.72 -24.03
C LEU A 156 -7.46 -28.10 -24.69
N GLN A 157 -8.58 -28.79 -24.93
CA GLN A 157 -8.58 -30.10 -25.61
C GLN A 157 -7.95 -30.06 -27.02
N PRO A 158 -8.41 -29.21 -27.96
CA PRO A 158 -7.82 -29.15 -29.30
C PRO A 158 -6.37 -28.66 -29.27
N LEU A 159 -6.01 -27.85 -28.27
CA LEU A 159 -4.62 -27.42 -28.05
C LEU A 159 -3.74 -28.62 -27.67
N TYR A 160 -4.18 -29.46 -26.73
CA TYR A 160 -3.47 -30.68 -26.35
C TYR A 160 -3.29 -31.61 -27.55
N THR A 161 -4.35 -31.89 -28.31
CA THR A 161 -4.27 -32.74 -29.51
C THR A 161 -3.27 -32.18 -30.53
N SER A 162 -3.26 -30.87 -30.75
CA SER A 162 -2.33 -30.21 -31.67
C SER A 162 -0.87 -30.27 -31.19
N PHE A 163 -0.68 -30.09 -29.89
CA PHE A 163 0.63 -30.23 -29.24
C PHE A 163 1.14 -31.67 -29.34
N GLU A 164 0.32 -32.66 -28.99
CA GLU A 164 0.65 -34.08 -29.07
C GLU A 164 1.10 -34.48 -30.49
N ASN A 165 0.31 -34.14 -31.51
CA ASN A 165 0.63 -34.44 -32.91
C ASN A 165 1.96 -33.80 -33.34
N SER A 166 2.22 -32.57 -32.91
CA SER A 166 3.44 -31.85 -33.25
C SER A 166 4.67 -32.44 -32.54
N VAL A 167 4.54 -32.83 -31.27
CA VAL A 167 5.60 -33.50 -30.52
C VAL A 167 5.94 -34.85 -31.16
N ARG A 168 4.93 -35.67 -31.49
CA ARG A 168 5.13 -36.94 -32.20
C ARG A 168 5.83 -36.75 -33.54
N THR A 169 5.51 -35.69 -34.27
CA THR A 169 6.18 -35.34 -35.54
C THR A 169 7.65 -34.99 -35.34
N VAL A 170 7.99 -34.21 -34.31
CA VAL A 170 9.40 -33.86 -33.99
C VAL A 170 10.20 -35.10 -33.62
N LEU A 171 9.61 -36.01 -32.84
CA LEU A 171 10.26 -37.25 -32.41
C LEU A 171 10.49 -38.22 -33.59
N GLN A 172 9.50 -38.37 -34.48
CA GLN A 172 9.60 -39.13 -35.72
C GLN A 172 10.77 -38.67 -36.59
N ARG A 173 10.87 -37.36 -36.83
CA ARG A 173 11.92 -36.76 -37.65
C ARG A 173 13.33 -36.96 -37.07
N ASN A 174 13.42 -37.12 -35.76
CA ASN A 174 14.68 -37.32 -35.06
C ASN A 174 14.99 -38.81 -34.79
N HIS A 175 14.23 -39.74 -35.40
CA HIS A 175 14.40 -41.20 -35.25
C HIS A 175 14.43 -41.69 -33.79
N VAL A 176 13.63 -41.06 -32.92
CA VAL A 176 13.45 -41.52 -31.54
C VAL A 176 12.45 -42.67 -31.52
N ASP A 177 12.88 -43.86 -31.09
CA ASP A 177 12.09 -45.09 -31.16
C ASP A 177 10.87 -45.04 -30.22
N PHE A 178 9.73 -45.55 -30.70
CA PHE A 178 8.41 -45.28 -30.13
C PHE A 178 8.09 -46.15 -28.91
N SER A 179 8.28 -45.59 -27.72
CA SER A 179 7.57 -46.05 -26.51
C SER A 179 7.09 -44.90 -25.63
N ILE A 180 6.94 -43.68 -26.19
CA ILE A 180 6.43 -42.55 -25.42
C ILE A 180 4.95 -42.76 -25.13
N GLN A 181 4.68 -43.08 -23.87
CA GLN A 181 3.34 -43.35 -23.36
C GLN A 181 2.54 -42.05 -23.26
N GLU A 182 1.21 -42.16 -23.36
CA GLU A 182 0.30 -41.02 -23.26
C GLU A 182 0.53 -40.19 -21.99
N PHE A 183 0.80 -40.84 -20.86
CA PHE A 183 1.07 -40.16 -19.60
C PHE A 183 2.30 -39.23 -19.66
N GLN A 184 3.32 -39.56 -20.45
CA GLN A 184 4.53 -38.73 -20.60
C GLN A 184 4.22 -37.45 -21.37
N LEU A 185 3.44 -37.56 -22.44
CA LEU A 185 2.99 -36.40 -23.24
C LEU A 185 2.09 -35.47 -22.44
N LYS A 186 1.17 -36.04 -21.64
CA LYS A 186 0.36 -35.28 -20.68
C LYS A 186 1.23 -34.54 -19.66
N ASN A 187 2.23 -35.19 -19.09
CA ASN A 187 3.17 -34.54 -18.16
C ASN A 187 3.98 -33.42 -18.81
N TRP A 188 4.43 -33.60 -20.06
CA TRP A 188 5.14 -32.56 -20.81
C TRP A 188 4.22 -31.36 -21.09
N PHE A 189 2.97 -31.63 -21.47
CA PHE A 189 1.96 -30.61 -21.67
C PHE A 189 1.72 -29.80 -20.38
N LEU A 190 1.47 -30.45 -19.23
CA LEU A 190 1.26 -29.77 -17.94
C LEU A 190 2.47 -28.92 -17.52
N ARG A 191 3.67 -29.43 -17.77
CA ARG A 191 4.92 -28.71 -17.48
C ARG A 191 5.02 -27.43 -18.30
N CYS A 192 4.79 -27.50 -19.62
CA CYS A 192 4.73 -26.33 -20.49
C CYS A 192 3.58 -25.39 -20.10
N LEU A 193 2.41 -25.94 -19.74
CA LEU A 193 1.24 -25.20 -19.28
C LEU A 193 1.54 -24.39 -18.02
N SER A 194 2.36 -24.93 -17.10
CA SER A 194 2.87 -24.22 -15.91
C SER A 194 3.95 -23.16 -16.19
N GLY A 195 4.40 -23.04 -17.45
CA GLY A 195 5.45 -22.09 -17.86
C GLY A 195 6.86 -22.62 -17.66
N ARG A 196 7.03 -23.93 -17.42
CA ARG A 196 8.33 -24.57 -17.23
C ARG A 196 8.81 -25.21 -18.53
N GLU A 197 10.11 -25.12 -18.78
CA GLU A 197 10.75 -25.77 -19.93
C GLU A 197 10.92 -27.28 -19.72
N LEU A 198 10.94 -28.02 -20.82
CA LEU A 198 11.22 -29.45 -20.88
C LEU A 198 12.75 -29.66 -20.81
N ALA A 199 13.25 -30.25 -19.72
CA ALA A 199 14.68 -30.44 -19.51
C ALA A 199 15.15 -31.78 -20.09
N ALA A 200 16.19 -31.78 -20.93
CA ALA A 200 16.71 -32.98 -21.61
C ALA A 200 16.93 -34.22 -20.70
N PRO A 201 17.51 -34.10 -19.48
CA PRO A 201 17.70 -35.26 -18.58
C PRO A 201 16.39 -35.89 -18.09
N LYS A 202 15.29 -35.12 -18.08
CA LYS A 202 13.96 -35.59 -17.65
C LYS A 202 13.14 -36.18 -18.79
N LEU A 203 13.57 -35.97 -20.02
CA LEU A 203 12.90 -36.42 -21.24
C LEU A 203 13.53 -37.68 -21.83
N ASP A 204 14.72 -38.06 -21.36
CA ASP A 204 15.55 -39.12 -21.96
C ASP A 204 15.84 -38.88 -23.45
N VAL A 205 16.06 -37.62 -23.84
CA VAL A 205 16.38 -37.21 -25.21
C VAL A 205 17.63 -36.34 -25.25
N LYS A 206 18.28 -36.28 -26.42
CA LYS A 206 19.43 -35.39 -26.66
C LYS A 206 19.04 -33.92 -26.46
N ALA A 207 19.98 -33.11 -25.98
CA ALA A 207 19.76 -31.68 -25.70
C ALA A 207 19.19 -30.90 -26.90
N ARG A 208 19.62 -31.25 -28.13
CA ARG A 208 19.08 -30.66 -29.37
C ARG A 208 17.57 -30.91 -29.54
N ILE A 209 17.11 -32.13 -29.27
CA ILE A 209 15.69 -32.50 -29.39
C ILE A 209 14.88 -31.77 -28.30
N ALA A 210 15.41 -31.68 -27.08
CA ALA A 210 14.78 -30.90 -26.02
C ALA A 210 14.65 -29.40 -26.39
N ALA A 211 15.63 -28.82 -27.07
CA ALA A 211 15.55 -27.44 -27.57
C ALA A 211 14.46 -27.29 -28.64
N GLU A 212 14.40 -28.20 -29.62
CA GLU A 212 13.35 -28.20 -30.67
C GLU A 212 11.94 -28.35 -30.07
N LEU A 213 11.78 -29.19 -29.04
CA LEU A 213 10.51 -29.34 -28.30
C LEU A 213 10.14 -28.09 -27.49
N ASN A 214 11.12 -27.40 -26.88
CA ASN A 214 10.86 -26.14 -26.18
C ASN A 214 10.47 -25.01 -27.14
N ASP A 215 11.09 -24.94 -28.32
CA ASP A 215 10.70 -23.95 -29.34
C ASP A 215 9.31 -24.24 -29.91
N LEU A 216 8.95 -25.52 -30.05
CA LEU A 216 7.58 -25.93 -30.34
C LEU A 216 6.61 -25.48 -29.22
N ALA A 217 6.96 -25.75 -27.96
CA ALA A 217 6.13 -25.35 -26.83
C ALA A 217 5.92 -23.82 -26.78
N LYS A 218 6.95 -23.01 -27.05
CA LYS A 218 6.78 -21.54 -27.11
C LYS A 218 5.69 -21.12 -28.10
N LYS A 219 5.58 -21.79 -29.26
CA LYS A 219 4.55 -21.50 -30.28
C LYS A 219 3.13 -21.79 -29.79
N PHE A 220 2.95 -22.78 -28.93
CA PHE A 220 1.63 -23.14 -28.39
C PHE A 220 1.27 -22.39 -27.10
N PHE A 221 2.25 -22.13 -26.24
CA PHE A 221 2.02 -21.70 -24.86
C PHE A 221 2.34 -20.21 -24.58
N LEU A 222 2.91 -19.48 -25.54
CA LEU A 222 3.18 -18.04 -25.43
C LEU A 222 2.31 -17.19 -26.37
N VAL A 223 1.24 -17.76 -26.93
CA VAL A 223 0.28 -17.01 -27.76
C VAL A 223 -0.52 -16.06 -26.86
N PRO A 224 -0.42 -14.73 -27.05
CA PRO A 224 -1.21 -13.77 -26.30
C PRO A 224 -2.71 -14.02 -26.48
N GLU A 225 -3.50 -13.88 -25.42
CA GLU A 225 -4.96 -14.06 -25.43
C GLU A 225 -5.43 -15.47 -25.86
N GLY A 226 -4.50 -16.43 -25.93
CA GLY A 226 -4.75 -17.82 -26.24
C GLY A 226 -5.38 -18.61 -25.06
N PRO A 227 -5.80 -19.86 -25.30
CA PRO A 227 -6.38 -20.73 -24.27
C PRO A 227 -5.47 -20.97 -23.06
N VAL A 228 -4.14 -20.98 -23.27
CA VAL A 228 -3.15 -21.10 -22.19
C VAL A 228 -3.18 -19.90 -21.26
N GLU A 229 -3.22 -18.68 -21.80
CA GLU A 229 -3.26 -17.47 -20.96
C GLU A 229 -4.60 -17.34 -20.24
N ALA A 230 -5.71 -17.70 -20.90
CA ALA A 230 -7.01 -17.79 -20.25
C ALA A 230 -7.00 -18.78 -19.07
N TYR A 231 -6.43 -19.97 -19.27
CA TYR A 231 -6.29 -20.99 -18.21
C TYR A 231 -5.39 -20.53 -17.06
N ARG A 232 -4.22 -19.94 -17.36
CA ARG A 232 -3.31 -19.40 -16.34
C ARG A 232 -3.96 -18.27 -15.57
N THR A 233 -4.69 -17.39 -16.23
CA THR A 233 -5.45 -16.30 -15.59
C THR A 233 -6.55 -16.83 -14.68
N MET A 234 -7.26 -17.86 -15.12
CA MET A 234 -8.27 -18.55 -14.30
C MET A 234 -7.64 -19.19 -13.05
N ILE A 235 -6.55 -19.95 -13.19
CA ILE A 235 -5.84 -20.53 -12.03
C ILE A 235 -5.35 -19.43 -11.09
N LYS A 236 -4.74 -18.36 -11.62
CA LYS A 236 -4.30 -17.22 -10.81
C LYS A 236 -5.45 -16.65 -9.98
N SER A 237 -6.63 -16.48 -10.59
CA SER A 237 -7.82 -16.00 -9.88
C SER A 237 -8.27 -16.99 -8.80
N HIS A 238 -8.35 -18.29 -9.12
CA HIS A 238 -8.75 -19.33 -8.16
C HIS A 238 -7.78 -19.44 -6.97
N LEU A 239 -6.47 -19.40 -7.24
CA LEU A 239 -5.44 -19.41 -6.20
C LEU A 239 -5.49 -18.17 -5.32
N ARG A 240 -5.81 -16.99 -5.88
CA ARG A 240 -6.02 -15.78 -5.09
C ARG A 240 -7.20 -15.94 -4.13
N ASP A 241 -8.34 -16.44 -4.60
CA ASP A 241 -9.53 -16.65 -3.75
C ASP A 241 -9.28 -17.69 -2.65
N ARG A 242 -8.58 -18.79 -3.00
CA ARG A 242 -8.16 -19.82 -2.03
C ARG A 242 -7.17 -19.25 -1.01
N ASN A 243 -6.14 -18.52 -1.44
CA ASN A 243 -5.15 -17.90 -0.54
C ASN A 243 -5.81 -16.89 0.40
N LEU A 244 -6.74 -16.06 -0.10
CA LEU A 244 -7.50 -15.13 0.73
C LEU A 244 -8.27 -15.85 1.84
N THR A 245 -8.86 -17.00 1.52
CA THR A 245 -9.58 -17.84 2.49
C THR A 245 -8.63 -18.45 3.51
N LEU A 246 -7.53 -19.05 3.03
CA LEU A 246 -6.53 -19.72 3.86
C LEU A 246 -5.85 -18.73 4.84
N HIS A 247 -5.53 -17.53 4.35
CA HIS A 247 -4.78 -16.54 5.10
C HIS A 247 -5.66 -15.45 5.72
N LYS A 248 -6.99 -15.65 5.77
CA LYS A 248 -7.94 -14.66 6.25
C LYS A 248 -7.56 -14.10 7.62
N ALA A 249 -7.24 -14.98 8.58
CA ALA A 249 -6.86 -14.59 9.93
C ALA A 249 -5.57 -13.75 9.95
N GLN A 250 -4.57 -14.17 9.18
CA GLN A 250 -3.28 -13.47 9.08
C GLN A 250 -3.45 -12.07 8.48
N ILE A 251 -4.21 -11.95 7.39
CA ILE A 251 -4.53 -10.67 6.76
C ILE A 251 -5.26 -9.75 7.75
N SER A 252 -6.32 -10.24 8.40
CA SER A 252 -7.07 -9.45 9.39
C SER A 252 -6.18 -8.98 10.54
N SER A 253 -5.32 -9.86 11.05
CA SER A 253 -4.39 -9.56 12.14
C SER A 253 -3.36 -8.50 11.76
N VAL A 254 -2.80 -8.56 10.54
CA VAL A 254 -1.86 -7.54 10.04
C VAL A 254 -2.53 -6.18 9.98
N ILE A 255 -3.78 -6.10 9.54
CA ILE A 255 -4.53 -4.85 9.47
C ILE A 255 -4.81 -4.31 10.89
N THR A 256 -5.20 -5.17 11.84
CA THR A 256 -5.38 -4.77 13.25
C THR A 256 -4.09 -4.18 13.82
N ASN A 257 -2.95 -4.86 13.67
CA ASN A 257 -1.68 -4.36 14.17
C ASN A 257 -1.18 -3.09 13.45
N MET A 258 -1.58 -2.88 12.18
CA MET A 258 -1.32 -1.63 11.47
C MET A 258 -2.13 -0.46 12.08
N LEU A 259 -3.39 -0.69 12.44
CA LEU A 259 -4.21 0.31 13.14
C LEU A 259 -3.68 0.59 14.55
N ASP A 260 -3.17 -0.43 15.25
CA ASP A 260 -2.56 -0.27 16.57
C ASP A 260 -1.26 0.54 16.48
N LEU A 261 -0.48 0.36 15.41
CA LEU A 261 0.67 1.21 15.12
C LEU A 261 0.27 2.67 14.93
N LEU A 262 -0.73 2.96 14.08
CA LEU A 262 -1.19 4.34 13.88
C LEU A 262 -1.75 4.97 15.17
N ALA A 263 -2.50 4.21 15.97
CA ALA A 263 -3.00 4.67 17.26
C ALA A 263 -1.86 5.02 18.21
N TRP A 264 -0.83 4.17 18.25
CA TRP A 264 0.35 4.39 19.05
C TRP A 264 1.14 5.64 18.62
N LEU A 265 1.38 5.80 17.31
CA LEU A 265 2.02 6.99 16.75
C LEU A 265 1.29 8.27 17.14
N LYS A 266 -0.05 8.25 17.06
CA LYS A 266 -0.88 9.38 17.49
C LYS A 266 -0.75 9.66 18.99
N ILE A 267 -0.78 8.64 19.84
CA ILE A 267 -0.61 8.77 21.29
C ILE A 267 0.76 9.37 21.62
N LYS A 268 1.82 8.90 20.93
CA LYS A 268 3.18 9.38 21.09
C LYS A 268 3.46 10.71 20.38
N LYS A 269 2.50 11.24 19.64
CA LYS A 269 2.64 12.47 18.84
C LYS A 269 3.86 12.43 17.91
N VAL A 270 4.03 11.31 17.20
CA VAL A 270 5.10 11.12 16.23
C VAL A 270 4.47 10.82 14.87
N ALA A 271 4.95 11.49 13.83
CA ALA A 271 4.66 11.17 12.44
C ALA A 271 5.90 10.57 11.79
N ILE A 272 5.77 9.45 11.08
CA ILE A 272 6.89 8.72 10.48
C ILE A 272 7.20 9.22 9.06
N ARG A 273 6.18 9.55 8.26
CA ARG A 273 6.26 10.14 6.91
C ARG A 273 6.90 9.28 5.80
N ASP A 274 7.43 8.10 6.11
CA ASP A 274 7.87 7.11 5.11
C ASP A 274 7.40 5.70 5.46
N LEU A 275 6.15 5.58 5.93
CA LEU A 275 5.51 4.29 6.15
C LEU A 275 5.36 3.55 4.81
N LYS A 276 5.95 2.36 4.74
CA LYS A 276 5.82 1.41 3.63
C LYS A 276 6.08 0.00 4.15
N PRO A 277 5.66 -1.06 3.43
CA PRO A 277 5.85 -2.44 3.90
C PRO A 277 7.32 -2.78 4.18
N ASP A 278 8.24 -2.21 3.42
CA ASP A 278 9.68 -2.42 3.59
C ASP A 278 10.23 -1.76 4.85
N ASN A 279 9.58 -0.69 5.34
CA ASN A 279 9.97 0.03 6.56
C ASN A 279 9.23 -0.47 7.82
N LEU A 280 8.54 -1.61 7.72
CA LEU A 280 7.75 -2.18 8.81
C LEU A 280 8.26 -3.57 9.16
N LEU A 281 8.59 -3.76 10.43
CA LEU A 281 8.99 -5.04 10.97
C LEU A 281 7.83 -5.71 11.70
N VAL A 282 7.88 -7.02 11.78
CA VAL A 282 6.93 -7.85 12.49
C VAL A 282 7.67 -8.53 13.65
N ALA A 283 7.40 -8.03 14.85
CA ALA A 283 8.01 -8.49 16.10
C ALA A 283 7.07 -9.48 16.81
N GLY A 284 7.30 -10.76 16.57
CA GLY A 284 6.65 -11.89 17.24
C GLY A 284 7.67 -12.99 17.52
N ASN A 285 7.26 -14.07 18.20
CA ASN A 285 8.15 -15.18 18.50
C ASN A 285 8.58 -15.90 17.19
N PRO A 286 9.87 -15.86 16.78
CA PRO A 286 10.31 -16.45 15.52
C PRO A 286 10.07 -17.96 15.42
N ALA A 287 10.10 -18.68 16.56
CA ALA A 287 9.85 -20.13 16.60
C ALA A 287 8.39 -20.50 16.29
N ARG A 288 7.47 -19.52 16.28
CA ARG A 288 6.04 -19.71 15.97
C ARG A 288 5.67 -19.12 14.62
N PHE A 289 6.64 -18.79 13.77
CA PHE A 289 6.36 -18.31 12.42
C PHE A 289 5.94 -19.49 11.51
N PRO A 290 4.87 -19.37 10.69
CA PRO A 290 4.01 -18.20 10.48
C PRO A 290 2.75 -18.17 11.37
N GLN A 291 2.54 -19.14 12.26
CA GLN A 291 1.31 -19.29 13.05
C GLN A 291 1.02 -18.08 13.94
N PHE A 292 2.03 -17.39 14.46
CA PHE A 292 1.80 -16.20 15.30
C PHE A 292 1.08 -15.08 14.54
N LEU A 293 1.15 -15.05 13.20
CA LEU A 293 0.49 -14.05 12.38
C LEU A 293 -1.04 -14.17 12.43
N GLU A 294 -1.60 -15.30 12.87
CA GLU A 294 -3.04 -15.53 12.93
C GLU A 294 -3.74 -14.71 14.02
N SER A 295 -2.99 -14.14 14.98
CA SER A 295 -3.53 -13.36 16.08
C SER A 295 -2.74 -12.07 16.31
N ALA A 296 -3.45 -10.94 16.31
CA ALA A 296 -2.84 -9.62 16.50
C ALA A 296 -2.18 -9.49 17.89
N SER A 297 -2.61 -10.27 18.87
CA SER A 297 -2.03 -10.28 20.22
C SER A 297 -0.67 -11.00 20.33
N GLN A 298 -0.27 -11.78 19.32
CA GLN A 298 0.94 -12.61 19.38
C GLN A 298 2.17 -11.95 18.76
N TYR A 299 2.01 -10.75 18.19
CA TYR A 299 3.09 -9.96 17.63
C TYR A 299 2.71 -8.48 17.61
N SER A 300 3.69 -7.62 17.34
CA SER A 300 3.46 -6.22 17.05
C SER A 300 4.11 -5.84 15.72
N ILE A 301 3.58 -4.80 15.08
CA ILE A 301 4.28 -4.13 13.97
C ILE A 301 5.14 -3.02 14.59
N GLY A 302 6.43 -3.09 14.29
CA GLY A 302 7.44 -2.09 14.63
C GLY A 302 7.92 -1.32 13.39
N LEU A 303 8.94 -0.49 13.59
CA LEU A 303 9.45 0.43 12.59
C LEU A 303 10.93 0.23 12.32
N ILE A 304 11.35 0.57 11.11
CA ILE A 304 12.76 0.78 10.78
C ILE A 304 12.88 2.11 10.03
N ASP A 305 14.09 2.65 9.95
CA ASP A 305 14.38 3.83 9.12
C ASP A 305 13.50 5.04 9.48
N VAL A 306 13.54 5.45 10.76
CA VAL A 306 12.78 6.59 11.30
C VAL A 306 13.40 7.96 10.97
N GLU A 307 14.25 8.03 9.95
CA GLU A 307 15.00 9.25 9.60
C GLU A 307 14.10 10.44 9.21
N THR A 308 12.92 10.12 8.65
CA THR A 308 11.90 11.09 8.24
C THR A 308 10.92 11.42 9.35
N ALA A 309 11.02 10.74 10.50
CA ALA A 309 10.09 10.89 11.58
C ALA A 309 10.28 12.24 12.29
N VAL A 310 9.18 12.76 12.81
CA VAL A 310 9.14 14.01 13.56
C VAL A 310 8.20 13.88 14.74
N SER A 311 8.62 14.41 15.90
CA SER A 311 7.74 14.62 17.03
C SER A 311 7.00 15.94 16.86
N TYR A 312 5.68 15.90 16.90
CA TYR A 312 4.82 17.10 16.91
C TYR A 312 4.29 17.40 18.32
N GLU A 313 4.90 16.82 19.34
CA GLU A 313 4.65 17.24 20.72
C GLU A 313 5.27 18.61 20.98
N ILE A 314 4.41 19.62 21.10
CA ILE A 314 4.82 20.97 21.48
C ILE A 314 4.97 21.02 22.99
N ALA A 315 6.20 21.29 23.46
CA ALA A 315 6.50 21.61 24.86
C ALA A 315 7.08 23.03 24.91
N GLY A 316 6.34 23.99 25.46
CA GLY A 316 6.75 25.40 25.50
C GLY A 316 6.66 26.08 24.13
N GLU A 317 7.66 26.91 23.80
CA GLU A 317 7.77 27.67 22.54
C GLU A 317 8.47 26.90 21.39
N GLN A 318 8.72 25.59 21.56
CA GLN A 318 9.38 24.80 20.51
C GLN A 318 8.47 24.55 19.31
N GLU A 319 8.93 24.98 18.12
CA GLU A 319 8.33 24.65 16.84
C GLU A 319 8.58 23.18 16.46
N ILE A 320 7.71 22.64 15.60
CA ILE A 320 7.87 21.29 15.06
C ILE A 320 9.05 21.30 14.07
N ASP A 321 10.07 20.48 14.33
CA ASP A 321 11.23 20.33 13.44
C ASP A 321 10.79 20.08 11.98
N GLN A 322 11.47 20.69 11.02
CA GLN A 322 11.25 20.40 9.61
C GLN A 322 11.71 18.96 9.30
N PRO A 323 10.79 18.02 8.98
CA PRO A 323 11.20 16.69 8.52
C PRO A 323 11.81 16.77 7.13
N GLN A 324 12.53 15.72 6.73
CA GLN A 324 13.03 15.61 5.37
C GLN A 324 11.88 15.71 4.34
N VAL A 325 12.11 16.50 3.30
CA VAL A 325 11.17 16.68 2.19
C VAL A 325 11.31 15.50 1.22
N GLY A 326 10.18 14.89 0.90
CA GLY A 326 10.09 13.68 0.09
C GLY A 326 9.45 12.52 0.84
N GLY A 327 9.18 11.46 0.10
CA GLY A 327 8.59 10.23 0.61
C GLY A 327 8.54 9.19 -0.50
N THR A 328 8.24 7.94 -0.16
CA THR A 328 8.08 6.87 -1.14
C THR A 328 6.82 7.12 -1.98
N PRO A 329 6.90 7.30 -3.32
CA PRO A 329 5.79 7.86 -4.09
C PRO A 329 4.45 7.12 -4.01
N SER A 330 4.45 5.79 -3.85
CA SER A 330 3.22 4.99 -3.70
C SER A 330 2.53 5.12 -2.33
N TYR A 331 3.17 5.80 -1.37
CA TYR A 331 2.68 5.96 0.00
C TYR A 331 2.77 7.41 0.49
N ALA A 332 3.11 8.35 -0.40
CA ALA A 332 3.27 9.77 -0.07
C ALA A 332 2.23 10.62 -0.81
N THR A 333 1.91 11.77 -0.23
CA THR A 333 1.02 12.81 -0.75
C THR A 333 1.84 14.05 -1.17
N PRO A 334 1.26 15.01 -1.91
CA PRO A 334 1.95 16.24 -2.30
C PRO A 334 2.54 17.01 -1.10
N SER A 335 1.87 17.03 0.05
CA SER A 335 2.36 17.71 1.26
C SER A 335 3.70 17.17 1.78
N HIS A 336 4.18 16.00 1.34
CA HIS A 336 5.54 15.55 1.64
C HIS A 336 6.61 16.40 0.95
N LEU A 337 6.25 17.14 -0.09
CA LEU A 337 7.16 17.92 -0.94
C LEU A 337 7.30 19.39 -0.50
N PHE A 338 6.67 19.79 0.60
CA PHE A 338 6.62 21.18 1.07
C PHE A 338 7.13 21.31 2.51
N THR A 339 7.49 22.53 2.90
CA THR A 339 7.93 22.87 4.27
C THR A 339 6.75 22.93 5.24
N ASN A 340 7.04 22.85 6.54
CA ASN A 340 6.08 22.99 7.62
C ASN A 340 5.32 24.32 7.52
N GLU A 341 6.02 25.41 7.23
CA GLU A 341 5.45 26.76 7.03
C GLU A 341 4.40 26.76 5.92
N MET A 342 4.68 26.14 4.77
CA MET A 342 3.75 26.06 3.64
C MET A 342 2.56 25.15 3.93
N ILE A 343 2.81 24.05 4.64
CA ILE A 343 1.76 23.12 5.09
C ILE A 343 0.82 23.85 6.05
N GLU A 344 1.35 24.58 7.02
CA GLU A 344 0.58 25.32 8.01
C GLU A 344 -0.21 26.47 7.38
N LEU A 345 0.41 27.21 6.45
CA LEU A 345 -0.26 28.27 5.68
C LEU A 345 -1.54 27.78 4.98
N VAL A 346 -1.53 26.55 4.47
CA VAL A 346 -2.62 26.01 3.64
C VAL A 346 -3.61 25.15 4.42
N PHE A 347 -3.12 24.32 5.34
CA PHE A 347 -3.95 23.34 6.05
C PHE A 347 -4.28 23.76 7.48
N GLU A 348 -3.66 24.83 8.00
CA GLU A 348 -3.78 25.39 9.36
C GLU A 348 -3.34 24.45 10.51
N ASP A 349 -3.48 23.14 10.35
CA ASP A 349 -3.16 22.12 11.35
C ASP A 349 -2.01 21.23 10.85
N LEU A 350 -0.78 21.70 11.08
CA LEU A 350 0.45 20.98 10.72
C LEU A 350 0.50 19.59 11.36
N SER A 351 0.18 19.49 12.66
CA SER A 351 0.22 18.22 13.40
C SER A 351 -0.71 17.17 12.81
N MET A 352 -1.95 17.56 12.48
CA MET A 352 -2.90 16.66 11.82
C MET A 352 -2.46 16.31 10.40
N THR A 353 -1.90 17.26 9.65
CA THR A 353 -1.39 17.00 8.30
C THR A 353 -0.31 15.92 8.34
N LEU A 354 0.67 16.06 9.25
CA LEU A 354 1.75 15.09 9.45
C LEU A 354 1.19 13.71 9.85
N CYS A 355 0.21 13.65 10.77
CA CYS A 355 -0.43 12.40 11.16
C CYS A 355 -1.19 11.73 9.98
N LEU A 356 -1.84 12.51 9.12
CA LEU A 356 -2.63 11.98 8.01
C LEU A 356 -1.78 11.55 6.81
N GLN A 357 -0.52 11.97 6.75
CA GLN A 357 0.47 11.41 5.81
C GLN A 357 0.67 9.91 6.08
N ASP A 358 0.81 9.53 7.36
CA ASP A 358 0.94 8.13 7.77
C ASP A 358 -0.36 7.33 7.53
N TRP A 359 -1.52 7.97 7.65
CA TRP A 359 -2.81 7.34 7.32
C TRP A 359 -2.94 7.06 5.83
N TYR A 360 -2.51 7.99 4.97
CA TYR A 360 -2.49 7.79 3.53
C TYR A 360 -1.62 6.57 3.16
N ALA A 361 -0.42 6.49 3.73
CA ALA A 361 0.46 5.34 3.56
C ALA A 361 -0.22 4.04 4.03
N ALA A 362 -0.84 4.04 5.22
CA ALA A 362 -1.52 2.89 5.76
C ALA A 362 -2.69 2.41 4.89
N VAL A 363 -3.44 3.32 4.25
CA VAL A 363 -4.47 2.97 3.26
C VAL A 363 -3.86 2.15 2.12
N GLY A 364 -2.71 2.60 1.57
CA GLY A 364 -1.98 1.86 0.54
C GLY A 364 -1.47 0.49 1.02
N ILE A 365 -0.94 0.42 2.25
CA ILE A 365 -0.42 -0.81 2.86
C ILE A 365 -1.55 -1.82 3.11
N ILE A 366 -2.65 -1.41 3.75
CA ILE A 366 -3.80 -2.26 4.05
C ILE A 366 -4.40 -2.82 2.76
N TYR A 367 -4.57 -2.00 1.73
CA TYR A 367 -5.02 -2.49 0.43
C TYR A 367 -4.05 -3.53 -0.14
N LYS A 368 -2.74 -3.28 -0.10
CA LYS A 368 -1.73 -4.24 -0.60
C LYS A 368 -1.73 -5.55 0.19
N VAL A 369 -1.94 -5.51 1.51
CA VAL A 369 -2.06 -6.70 2.37
C VAL A 369 -3.24 -7.57 1.93
N VAL A 370 -4.39 -6.96 1.60
CA VAL A 370 -5.59 -7.69 1.17
C VAL A 370 -5.53 -8.12 -0.30
N ALA A 371 -5.17 -7.20 -1.20
CA ALA A 371 -5.28 -7.39 -2.65
C ALA A 371 -4.01 -7.92 -3.32
N GLY A 372 -2.86 -7.87 -2.63
CA GLY A 372 -1.56 -8.29 -3.16
C GLY A 372 -0.93 -7.33 -4.17
N GLU A 373 -1.56 -6.19 -4.44
CA GLU A 373 -1.12 -5.21 -5.45
C GLU A 373 -1.15 -3.78 -4.88
N ARG A 374 -0.45 -2.84 -5.53
CA ARG A 374 -0.37 -1.45 -5.06
C ARG A 374 -1.67 -0.71 -5.33
N LEU A 375 -2.11 0.12 -4.38
CA LEU A 375 -3.30 0.97 -4.56
C LEU A 375 -3.01 2.17 -5.47
N PHE A 376 -1.93 2.92 -5.21
CA PHE A 376 -1.63 4.19 -5.88
C PHE A 376 -0.40 4.07 -6.78
N GLU A 377 -0.60 3.66 -8.03
CA GLU A 377 0.46 3.55 -9.04
C GLU A 377 0.46 4.76 -9.97
N GLN A 378 -0.70 5.24 -10.37
CA GLN A 378 -0.83 6.43 -11.23
C GLN A 378 -0.58 7.69 -10.42
N ALA A 379 -1.15 7.78 -9.21
CA ALA A 379 -0.88 8.87 -8.28
C ALA A 379 0.62 8.94 -7.93
N ALA A 380 1.31 7.80 -7.76
CA ALA A 380 2.76 7.78 -7.54
C ALA A 380 3.55 8.39 -8.70
N ARG A 381 3.16 8.11 -9.95
CA ARG A 381 3.79 8.73 -11.13
C ARG A 381 3.53 10.24 -11.19
N ALA A 382 2.34 10.68 -10.84
CA ALA A 382 2.01 12.09 -10.75
C ALA A 382 2.87 12.80 -9.70
N LEU A 383 3.08 12.19 -8.53
CA LEU A 383 3.93 12.76 -7.48
C LEU A 383 5.40 12.86 -7.90
N LEU A 384 5.91 11.87 -8.63
CA LEU A 384 7.27 11.93 -9.20
C LEU A 384 7.43 13.10 -10.18
N LYS A 385 6.40 13.37 -10.98
CA LYS A 385 6.38 14.52 -11.88
C LYS A 385 6.37 15.84 -11.09
N LEU A 386 5.50 15.97 -10.09
CA LEU A 386 5.42 17.15 -9.21
C LEU A 386 6.75 17.47 -8.53
N ARG A 387 7.50 16.45 -8.11
CA ARG A 387 8.83 16.63 -7.50
C ARG A 387 9.80 17.43 -8.39
N SER A 388 9.65 17.36 -9.71
CA SER A 388 10.47 18.11 -10.67
C SER A 388 9.87 19.46 -11.08
N GLU A 389 8.56 19.65 -10.94
CA GLU A 389 7.84 20.86 -11.35
C GLU A 389 7.76 21.90 -10.24
N ILE A 390 7.63 21.47 -8.98
CA ILE A 390 7.54 22.37 -7.82
C ILE A 390 8.76 23.30 -7.71
N PRO A 391 10.03 22.83 -7.81
CA PRO A 391 11.18 23.73 -7.76
C PRO A 391 11.16 24.80 -8.87
N LYS A 392 10.75 24.43 -10.10
CA LYS A 392 10.64 25.37 -11.23
C LYS A 392 9.57 26.42 -11.00
N ALA A 393 8.44 26.04 -10.41
CA ALA A 393 7.38 26.98 -10.08
C ALA A 393 7.83 28.02 -9.03
N PHE A 394 8.70 27.63 -8.10
CA PHE A 394 9.34 28.58 -7.17
C PHE A 394 10.34 29.50 -7.89
N GLU A 395 11.14 28.98 -8.84
CA GLU A 395 12.04 29.80 -9.68
C GLU A 395 11.28 30.84 -10.51
N GLU A 396 10.05 30.53 -10.92
CA GLU A 396 9.12 31.43 -11.63
C GLU A 396 8.43 32.46 -10.72
N ASN A 397 8.79 32.56 -9.43
CA ASN A 397 8.18 33.44 -8.43
C ASN A 397 6.65 33.29 -8.31
N ARG A 398 6.13 32.07 -8.55
CA ARG A 398 4.71 31.79 -8.31
C ARG A 398 4.41 31.80 -6.81
N GLU A 399 3.19 32.21 -6.47
CA GLU A 399 2.74 32.27 -5.08
C GLU A 399 2.70 30.86 -4.45
N PRO A 400 3.35 30.62 -3.29
CA PRO A 400 3.53 29.29 -2.72
C PRO A 400 2.22 28.52 -2.44
N ALA A 401 1.17 29.18 -1.94
CA ALA A 401 -0.10 28.51 -1.68
C ALA A 401 -0.76 28.03 -2.98
N THR A 402 -0.65 28.82 -4.05
CA THR A 402 -1.12 28.45 -5.39
C THR A 402 -0.36 27.24 -5.95
N ILE A 403 0.97 27.15 -5.73
CA ILE A 403 1.76 25.98 -6.16
C ILE A 403 1.27 24.71 -5.44
N LEU A 404 1.03 24.81 -4.13
CA LEU A 404 0.53 23.69 -3.33
C LEU A 404 -0.90 23.30 -3.73
N GLU A 405 -1.79 24.26 -3.98
CA GLU A 405 -3.15 24.00 -4.46
C GLU A 405 -3.14 23.27 -5.81
N ASP A 406 -2.38 23.76 -6.80
CA ASP A 406 -2.30 23.15 -8.13
C ASP A 406 -1.74 21.70 -8.05
N ALA A 407 -0.68 21.51 -7.27
CA ALA A 407 -0.08 20.20 -7.04
C ALA A 407 -1.08 19.23 -6.40
N ASN A 408 -1.82 19.68 -5.39
CA ASN A 408 -2.86 18.89 -4.73
C ASN A 408 -4.02 18.56 -5.68
N LEU A 409 -4.55 19.54 -6.42
CA LEU A 409 -5.67 19.32 -7.33
C LEU A 409 -5.32 18.28 -8.40
N MET A 410 -4.13 18.38 -9.01
CA MET A 410 -3.66 17.41 -10.00
C MET A 410 -3.53 16.01 -9.39
N TYR A 411 -2.89 15.91 -8.24
CA TYR A 411 -2.63 14.63 -7.59
C TYR A 411 -3.91 13.95 -7.09
N TRP A 412 -4.75 14.66 -6.33
CA TRP A 412 -5.93 14.09 -5.70
C TRP A 412 -6.98 13.67 -6.71
N LYS A 413 -7.10 14.35 -7.86
CA LYS A 413 -7.93 13.88 -8.97
C LYS A 413 -7.56 12.47 -9.43
N ILE A 414 -6.27 12.20 -9.57
CA ILE A 414 -5.75 10.89 -9.98
C ILE A 414 -5.93 9.88 -8.85
N ALA A 415 -5.57 10.27 -7.61
CA ALA A 415 -5.65 9.38 -6.45
C ALA A 415 -7.10 8.94 -6.15
N VAL A 416 -8.08 9.85 -6.24
CA VAL A 416 -9.51 9.53 -6.03
C VAL A 416 -10.01 8.58 -7.13
N ALA A 417 -9.73 8.87 -8.40
CA ALA A 417 -10.16 8.00 -9.49
C ALA A 417 -9.54 6.59 -9.39
N GLU A 418 -8.26 6.50 -9.05
CA GLU A 418 -7.56 5.23 -8.85
C GLU A 418 -8.11 4.47 -7.65
N PHE A 419 -8.36 5.16 -6.53
CA PHE A 419 -8.97 4.60 -5.33
C PHE A 419 -10.36 4.01 -5.64
N GLU A 420 -11.25 4.78 -6.26
CA GLU A 420 -12.61 4.33 -6.56
C GLU A 420 -12.63 3.13 -7.51
N LYS A 421 -11.79 3.15 -8.54
CA LYS A 421 -11.65 2.04 -9.50
C LYS A 421 -11.21 0.76 -8.79
N LYS A 422 -10.09 0.80 -8.05
CA LYS A 422 -9.52 -0.38 -7.38
C LYS A 422 -10.39 -0.89 -6.24
N MET A 423 -11.02 0.00 -5.47
CA MET A 423 -11.99 -0.39 -4.44
C MET A 423 -13.22 -1.10 -5.03
N LYS A 424 -13.69 -0.69 -6.21
CA LYS A 424 -14.79 -1.38 -6.92
C LYS A 424 -14.34 -2.74 -7.48
N GLU A 425 -13.19 -2.80 -8.12
CA GLU A 425 -12.63 -4.04 -8.68
C GLU A 425 -12.38 -5.11 -7.62
N LYS A 426 -11.95 -4.71 -6.41
CA LYS A 426 -11.66 -5.62 -5.29
C LYS A 426 -12.75 -5.66 -4.21
N GLU A 427 -13.93 -5.11 -4.46
CA GLU A 427 -14.97 -4.93 -3.44
C GLU A 427 -15.30 -6.23 -2.68
N LYS A 428 -15.49 -7.34 -3.40
CA LYS A 428 -15.80 -8.65 -2.79
C LYS A 428 -14.71 -9.11 -1.83
N MET A 429 -13.46 -9.00 -2.24
CA MET A 429 -12.28 -9.39 -1.46
C MET A 429 -12.12 -8.52 -0.21
N LEU A 430 -12.25 -7.20 -0.37
CA LEU A 430 -12.14 -6.24 0.73
C LEU A 430 -13.27 -6.38 1.75
N LYS A 431 -14.49 -6.71 1.31
CA LYS A 431 -15.62 -6.97 2.21
C LYS A 431 -15.49 -8.30 2.95
N TYR A 432 -14.85 -9.30 2.32
CA TYR A 432 -14.63 -10.62 2.92
C TYR A 432 -13.68 -10.57 4.13
N ILE A 433 -12.67 -9.70 4.07
CA ILE A 433 -11.76 -9.46 5.19
C ILE A 433 -12.41 -8.48 6.16
N SER A 434 -12.65 -8.98 7.38
CA SER A 434 -13.11 -8.17 8.51
C SER A 434 -12.17 -8.32 9.68
N LEU A 435 -12.02 -7.27 10.47
CA LEU A 435 -11.13 -7.22 11.62
C LEU A 435 -11.85 -6.68 12.85
N ILE A 436 -11.35 -7.10 14.01
CA ILE A 436 -11.72 -6.51 15.29
C ILE A 436 -10.79 -5.32 15.53
N VAL A 437 -11.39 -4.16 15.80
CA VAL A 437 -10.65 -2.93 16.10
C VAL A 437 -10.32 -2.90 17.60
N SER A 438 -9.06 -2.69 17.95
CA SER A 438 -8.63 -2.56 19.35
C SER A 438 -9.24 -1.31 20.02
N ASN A 439 -9.14 -1.21 21.33
CA ASN A 439 -9.67 -0.06 22.06
C ASN A 439 -8.98 1.26 21.69
N ASP A 440 -7.66 1.27 21.51
CA ASP A 440 -6.92 2.49 21.20
C ASP A 440 -7.13 2.91 19.74
N SER A 441 -7.14 1.96 18.80
CA SER A 441 -7.54 2.24 17.43
C SER A 441 -8.99 2.71 17.32
N LYS A 442 -9.90 2.14 18.13
CA LYS A 442 -11.30 2.58 18.21
C LYS A 442 -11.40 4.04 18.67
N LYS A 443 -10.70 4.43 19.73
CA LYS A 443 -10.66 5.83 20.22
C LYS A 443 -10.12 6.76 19.13
N MET A 444 -9.00 6.39 18.50
CA MET A 444 -8.39 7.16 17.42
C MET A 444 -9.36 7.35 16.24
N LEU A 445 -9.99 6.27 15.78
CA LEU A 445 -10.92 6.29 14.65
C LEU A 445 -12.17 7.12 14.98
N ILE A 446 -12.80 6.90 16.14
CA ILE A 446 -13.98 7.68 16.55
C ILE A 446 -13.65 9.18 16.56
N GLY A 447 -12.53 9.58 17.19
CA GLY A 447 -12.14 10.99 17.24
C GLY A 447 -12.00 11.63 15.86
N ASN A 448 -11.29 10.97 14.93
CA ASN A 448 -11.08 11.47 13.59
C ASN A 448 -12.35 11.45 12.72
N ILE A 449 -13.18 10.40 12.82
CA ILE A 449 -14.46 10.31 12.10
C ILE A 449 -15.42 11.39 12.59
N SER A 450 -15.53 11.61 13.91
CA SER A 450 -16.38 12.66 14.47
C SER A 450 -15.92 14.06 14.04
N ALA A 451 -14.61 14.31 13.97
CA ALA A 451 -14.08 15.57 13.44
C ALA A 451 -14.42 15.76 11.96
N ALA A 452 -14.22 14.72 11.13
CA ALA A 452 -14.59 14.75 9.72
C ALA A 452 -16.10 14.96 9.51
N GLN A 453 -16.94 14.33 10.33
CA GLN A 453 -18.39 14.51 10.28
C GLN A 453 -18.79 15.95 10.60
N LYS A 454 -18.17 16.59 11.59
CA LYS A 454 -18.39 18.02 11.89
C LYS A 454 -18.01 18.91 10.70
N ARG A 455 -16.83 18.68 10.10
CA ARG A 455 -16.38 19.42 8.90
C ARG A 455 -17.37 19.28 7.74
N LEU A 456 -17.86 18.07 7.48
CA LEU A 456 -18.87 17.81 6.45
C LEU A 456 -20.19 18.54 6.69
N ILE A 457 -20.65 18.58 7.94
CA ILE A 457 -21.89 19.28 8.29
C ILE A 457 -21.73 20.79 8.05
N LEU A 458 -20.57 21.36 8.39
CA LEU A 458 -20.27 22.78 8.14
C LEU A 458 -20.18 23.07 6.63
N SER A 459 -19.50 22.20 5.89
CA SER A 459 -19.44 22.24 4.43
C SER A 459 -20.84 22.25 3.77
N VAL A 460 -21.71 21.30 4.15
CA VAL A 460 -23.08 21.23 3.64
C VAL A 460 -23.86 22.51 3.93
N LYS A 461 -23.70 23.08 5.13
CA LYS A 461 -24.30 24.39 5.48
C LYS A 461 -23.77 25.50 4.58
N LYS A 462 -22.44 25.58 4.43
CA LYS A 462 -21.77 26.58 3.59
C LYS A 462 -22.26 26.52 2.15
N ILE A 463 -22.31 25.33 1.54
CA ILE A 463 -22.81 25.12 0.16
C ILE A 463 -24.24 25.67 0.02
N ILE A 464 -25.13 25.39 0.98
CA ILE A 464 -26.54 25.82 0.94
C ILE A 464 -26.69 27.33 1.15
N GLU A 465 -25.84 27.92 1.98
CA GLU A 465 -25.86 29.34 2.32
C GLU A 465 -25.20 30.23 1.25
N SER A 466 -24.10 29.76 0.63
CA SER A 466 -23.31 30.55 -0.34
C SER A 466 -23.84 30.49 -1.77
N GLN A 467 -24.68 29.51 -2.10
CA GLN A 467 -25.27 29.38 -3.43
C GLN A 467 -26.40 30.39 -3.69
N SER A 468 -26.58 30.78 -4.95
CA SER A 468 -27.53 31.82 -5.37
C SER A 468 -28.78 31.28 -6.11
N VAL A 469 -28.89 29.96 -6.28
CA VAL A 469 -29.91 29.30 -7.12
C VAL A 469 -31.19 29.02 -6.34
N PHE A 470 -31.06 28.46 -5.14
CA PHE A 470 -32.15 28.07 -4.26
C PHE A 470 -32.32 29.13 -3.17
N THR A 471 -33.11 30.17 -3.44
CA THR A 471 -33.28 31.31 -2.53
C THR A 471 -34.37 31.10 -1.48
N ASN A 472 -35.30 30.16 -1.71
CA ASN A 472 -36.40 29.88 -0.79
C ASN A 472 -35.92 29.20 0.51
N ASP A 473 -36.10 29.87 1.65
CA ASP A 473 -35.67 29.39 2.97
C ASP A 473 -36.29 28.04 3.38
N ARG A 474 -37.55 27.79 3.02
CA ARG A 474 -38.21 26.50 3.28
C ARG A 474 -37.50 25.38 2.51
N PHE A 475 -37.09 25.65 1.28
CA PHE A 475 -36.34 24.68 0.48
C PHE A 475 -34.91 24.52 0.99
N LYS A 476 -34.22 25.60 1.39
CA LYS A 476 -32.90 25.51 2.05
C LYS A 476 -32.94 24.63 3.30
N LYS A 477 -33.96 24.79 4.17
CA LYS A 477 -34.18 23.91 5.34
C LYS A 477 -34.44 22.44 4.95
N SER A 478 -35.15 22.21 3.85
CA SER A 478 -35.35 20.87 3.28
C SER A 478 -34.02 20.25 2.81
N LEU A 479 -33.19 21.02 2.10
CA LEU A 479 -31.86 20.56 1.66
C LEU A 479 -30.94 20.23 2.85
N LEU A 480 -30.96 21.03 3.91
CA LEU A 480 -30.17 20.79 5.12
C LEU A 480 -30.53 19.46 5.78
N SER A 481 -31.83 19.18 5.97
CA SER A 481 -32.34 17.98 6.64
C SER A 481 -32.41 16.72 5.74
N ALA A 482 -32.37 16.88 4.42
CA ALA A 482 -32.49 15.77 3.48
C ALA A 482 -31.35 14.75 3.59
N THR A 483 -31.67 13.48 3.38
CA THR A 483 -30.69 12.41 3.13
C THR A 483 -30.11 12.52 1.72
N PHE A 484 -28.99 11.85 1.45
CA PHE A 484 -28.42 11.84 0.08
C PHE A 484 -29.40 11.27 -0.95
N THR A 485 -30.20 10.25 -0.59
CA THR A 485 -31.25 9.70 -1.46
C THR A 485 -32.31 10.75 -1.78
N LYS A 486 -32.70 11.57 -0.80
CA LYS A 486 -33.67 12.65 -1.01
C LYS A 486 -33.11 13.79 -1.85
N ILE A 487 -31.82 14.10 -1.71
CA ILE A 487 -31.12 15.04 -2.61
C ILE A 487 -31.12 14.52 -4.04
N ASN A 488 -30.82 13.24 -4.27
CA ASN A 488 -30.85 12.65 -5.61
C ASN A 488 -32.27 12.65 -6.22
N GLN A 489 -33.31 12.47 -5.40
CA GLN A 489 -34.70 12.67 -5.84
C GLN A 489 -34.94 14.12 -6.28
N PHE A 490 -34.53 15.12 -5.48
CA PHE A 490 -34.65 16.53 -5.88
C PHE A 490 -33.88 16.84 -7.17
N LYS A 491 -32.69 16.27 -7.35
CA LYS A 491 -31.90 16.38 -8.58
C LYS A 491 -32.65 15.81 -9.79
N THR A 492 -33.22 14.62 -9.66
CA THR A 492 -33.97 13.94 -10.72
C THR A 492 -35.25 14.71 -11.08
N GLU A 493 -35.98 15.19 -10.06
CA GLU A 493 -37.16 16.04 -10.23
C GLU A 493 -36.80 17.36 -10.94
N PHE A 494 -35.68 17.98 -10.57
CA PHE A 494 -35.16 19.20 -11.19
C PHE A 494 -34.75 18.99 -12.66
N GLN A 495 -34.16 17.84 -13.00
CA GLN A 495 -33.81 17.47 -14.38
C GLN A 495 -35.05 17.16 -15.23
N SER A 496 -36.12 16.65 -14.61
CA SER A 496 -37.38 16.42 -15.30
C SER A 496 -38.07 17.75 -15.64
N LYS A 497 -38.51 17.93 -16.89
CA LYS A 497 -39.08 19.19 -17.43
C LYS A 497 -40.29 19.77 -16.65
N LYS A 498 -40.83 19.07 -15.64
CA LYS A 498 -41.96 19.53 -14.81
C LYS A 498 -41.59 20.63 -13.80
N ALA A 499 -40.32 20.82 -13.44
CA ALA A 499 -39.90 21.74 -12.38
C ALA A 499 -39.21 23.04 -12.85
N THR A 500 -38.80 23.15 -14.13
CA THR A 500 -37.94 24.26 -14.59
C THR A 500 -38.30 24.87 -15.96
N PRO A 501 -39.49 25.49 -16.14
CA PRO A 501 -39.79 26.17 -17.40
C PRO A 501 -38.92 27.41 -17.64
N ASN A 502 -38.46 28.12 -16.58
CA ASN A 502 -37.98 29.51 -16.69
C ASN A 502 -36.53 29.77 -16.21
N LEU A 503 -35.70 28.75 -15.96
CA LEU A 503 -34.29 28.96 -15.54
C LEU A 503 -33.32 29.05 -16.72
N GLN A 504 -32.39 30.01 -16.67
CA GLN A 504 -31.33 30.13 -17.67
C GLN A 504 -30.35 28.92 -17.63
N PRO A 505 -29.70 28.56 -18.75
CA PRO A 505 -28.76 27.42 -18.81
C PRO A 505 -27.66 27.46 -17.75
N LYS A 506 -27.11 28.64 -17.47
CA LYS A 506 -26.08 28.84 -16.44
C LYS A 506 -26.59 28.51 -15.03
N GLN A 507 -27.80 28.96 -14.69
CA GLN A 507 -28.44 28.68 -13.40
C GLN A 507 -28.79 27.20 -13.27
N LYS A 508 -29.23 26.55 -14.35
CA LYS A 508 -29.46 25.09 -14.36
C LYS A 508 -28.18 24.31 -14.09
N LYS A 509 -27.06 24.69 -14.72
CA LYS A 509 -25.75 24.07 -14.47
C LYS A 509 -25.31 24.25 -13.01
N GLN A 510 -25.45 25.47 -12.47
CA GLN A 510 -25.11 25.76 -11.08
C GLN A 510 -25.99 24.97 -10.09
N ALA A 511 -27.29 24.82 -10.37
CA ALA A 511 -28.20 24.01 -9.57
C ALA A 511 -27.75 22.54 -9.50
N LEU A 512 -27.38 21.97 -10.65
CA LEU A 512 -26.92 20.59 -10.75
C LEU A 512 -25.62 20.36 -9.99
N LEU A 513 -24.68 21.30 -10.08
CA LEU A 513 -23.43 21.26 -9.31
C LEU A 513 -23.70 21.28 -7.80
N VAL A 514 -24.59 22.17 -7.33
CA VAL A 514 -25.01 22.19 -5.91
C VAL A 514 -25.61 20.86 -5.49
N PHE A 515 -26.48 20.26 -6.31
CA PHE A 515 -27.02 18.94 -5.99
C PHE A 515 -25.96 17.83 -5.97
N GLU A 516 -24.98 17.87 -6.87
CA GLU A 516 -23.88 16.89 -6.93
C GLU A 516 -22.97 16.98 -5.69
N GLU A 517 -22.60 18.19 -5.30
CA GLU A 517 -21.80 18.42 -4.10
C GLU A 517 -22.56 18.01 -2.83
N LEU A 518 -23.85 18.37 -2.72
CA LEU A 518 -24.69 17.97 -1.59
C LEU A 518 -24.89 16.47 -1.51
N GLU A 519 -25.12 15.81 -2.65
CA GLU A 519 -25.26 14.35 -2.73
C GLU A 519 -23.97 13.68 -2.26
N HIS A 520 -22.82 14.14 -2.76
CA HIS A 520 -21.51 13.63 -2.38
C HIS A 520 -21.30 13.77 -0.86
N ASN A 521 -21.38 14.98 -0.32
CA ASN A 521 -21.08 15.24 1.10
C ASN A 521 -22.05 14.54 2.04
N LYS A 522 -23.35 14.46 1.69
CA LYS A 522 -24.33 13.72 2.50
C LYS A 522 -24.15 12.21 2.42
N LYS A 523 -23.74 11.67 1.27
CA LYS A 523 -23.42 10.24 1.13
C LYS A 523 -22.22 9.87 2.00
N GLN A 524 -21.18 10.69 2.00
CA GLN A 524 -20.00 10.49 2.85
C GLN A 524 -20.35 10.63 4.33
N SER A 525 -21.12 11.65 4.70
CA SER A 525 -21.59 11.84 6.09
C SER A 525 -22.40 10.63 6.59
N ALA A 526 -23.29 10.08 5.75
CA ALA A 526 -24.06 8.88 6.09
C ALA A 526 -23.15 7.64 6.27
N HIS A 527 -22.12 7.49 5.44
CA HIS A 527 -21.14 6.41 5.58
C HIS A 527 -20.28 6.55 6.85
N LEU A 528 -19.79 7.76 7.15
CA LEU A 528 -19.08 8.03 8.40
C LEU A 528 -19.96 7.70 9.62
N ALA A 529 -21.23 8.11 9.60
CA ALA A 529 -22.18 7.82 10.68
C ALA A 529 -22.42 6.31 10.87
N SER A 530 -22.50 5.54 9.77
CA SER A 530 -22.70 4.09 9.86
C SER A 530 -21.49 3.38 10.48
N VAL A 531 -20.27 3.78 10.08
CA VAL A 531 -19.03 3.27 10.67
C VAL A 531 -18.89 3.71 12.12
N LEU A 532 -19.25 4.96 12.46
CA LEU A 532 -19.26 5.43 13.84
C LEU A 532 -20.16 4.54 14.71
N LYS A 533 -21.37 4.21 14.24
CA LYS A 533 -22.30 3.31 14.95
C LYS A 533 -21.71 1.91 15.15
N LEU A 534 -20.96 1.39 14.17
CA LEU A 534 -20.25 0.11 14.31
C LEU A 534 -19.15 0.18 15.37
N LEU A 535 -18.35 1.25 15.36
CA LEU A 535 -17.25 1.44 16.31
C LEU A 535 -17.73 1.56 17.75
N HIS A 536 -18.93 2.09 18.00
CA HIS A 536 -19.49 2.20 19.35
C HIS A 536 -19.90 0.85 19.96
N LYS A 537 -19.98 -0.24 19.18
CA LYS A 537 -20.24 -1.59 19.71
C LYS A 537 -19.12 -2.04 20.68
N PRO A 538 -19.41 -2.94 21.63
CA PRO A 538 -18.41 -3.50 22.54
C PRO A 538 -17.25 -4.17 21.81
N VAL A 539 -17.57 -4.98 20.79
CA VAL A 539 -16.58 -5.60 19.89
C VAL A 539 -16.81 -5.04 18.48
N PRO A 540 -16.10 -3.98 18.09
CA PRO A 540 -16.26 -3.36 16.79
C PRO A 540 -15.62 -4.22 15.70
N MET A 541 -16.47 -4.84 14.88
CA MET A 541 -16.02 -5.53 13.67
C MET A 541 -16.28 -4.65 12.45
N ILE A 542 -15.23 -4.41 11.66
CA ILE A 542 -15.28 -3.58 10.45
C ILE A 542 -14.67 -4.36 9.28
N SER A 543 -15.24 -4.19 8.08
CA SER A 543 -14.65 -4.72 6.86
C SER A 543 -13.44 -3.87 6.44
N SER A 544 -12.46 -4.48 5.78
CA SER A 544 -11.33 -3.70 5.22
C SER A 544 -11.81 -2.69 4.17
N TYR A 545 -12.92 -2.97 3.49
CA TYR A 545 -13.56 -2.05 2.54
C TYR A 545 -14.04 -0.76 3.22
N ASP A 546 -14.81 -0.86 4.30
CA ASP A 546 -15.35 0.30 5.02
C ASP A 546 -14.23 1.07 5.73
N LEU A 547 -13.24 0.34 6.28
CA LEU A 547 -12.07 0.95 6.91
C LEU A 547 -11.28 1.82 5.92
N LEU A 548 -10.91 1.25 4.76
CA LEU A 548 -10.15 1.97 3.73
C LEU A 548 -10.90 3.21 3.24
N LYS A 549 -12.21 3.09 2.99
CA LYS A 549 -13.05 4.23 2.57
C LYS A 549 -13.02 5.36 3.59
N VAL A 550 -13.25 5.04 4.86
CA VAL A 550 -13.29 6.05 5.92
C VAL A 550 -11.91 6.69 6.10
N MET A 551 -10.84 5.89 6.16
CA MET A 551 -9.48 6.42 6.32
C MET A 551 -9.07 7.31 5.15
N PHE A 552 -9.24 6.84 3.91
CA PHE A 552 -8.91 7.62 2.71
C PHE A 552 -9.70 8.92 2.65
N TYR A 553 -11.00 8.86 2.97
CA TYR A 553 -11.85 10.04 2.93
C TYR A 553 -11.48 11.08 3.99
N ILE A 554 -11.10 10.64 5.21
CA ILE A 554 -10.61 11.56 6.25
C ILE A 554 -9.34 12.28 5.79
N VAL A 555 -8.41 11.55 5.16
CA VAL A 555 -7.20 12.14 4.59
C VAL A 555 -7.58 13.16 3.51
N LEU A 556 -8.42 12.77 2.55
CA LEU A 556 -8.85 13.63 1.46
C LEU A 556 -9.53 14.91 1.96
N LEU A 557 -10.46 14.79 2.92
CA LEU A 557 -11.20 15.93 3.45
C LEU A 557 -10.29 16.95 4.15
N HIS A 558 -9.15 16.52 4.70
CA HIS A 558 -8.18 17.43 5.31
C HIS A 558 -7.18 17.98 4.29
N MET A 559 -6.67 17.13 3.41
CA MET A 559 -5.59 17.46 2.46
C MET A 559 -6.08 18.00 1.11
N HIS A 560 -7.40 18.17 0.95
CA HIS A 560 -8.05 18.87 -0.16
C HIS A 560 -9.18 19.75 0.40
N PRO A 561 -8.86 20.88 1.06
CA PRO A 561 -9.85 21.73 1.72
C PRO A 561 -10.80 22.41 0.73
N GLU A 562 -11.96 22.85 1.23
CA GLU A 562 -13.08 23.36 0.42
C GLU A 562 -12.93 24.69 -0.36
N PRO A 563 -11.94 25.59 -0.15
CA PRO A 563 -11.76 26.67 -1.13
C PRO A 563 -11.27 26.13 -2.48
N TRP A 564 -10.75 24.91 -2.53
CA TRP A 564 -10.18 24.33 -3.73
C TRP A 564 -11.25 23.72 -4.62
N LYS A 565 -10.99 23.76 -5.93
CA LYS A 565 -11.91 23.27 -6.96
C LYS A 565 -12.36 21.83 -6.66
N THR A 566 -13.64 21.57 -6.91
CA THR A 566 -14.24 20.24 -6.76
C THR A 566 -13.47 19.23 -7.61
N ILE A 567 -13.10 18.10 -7.01
CA ILE A 567 -12.50 16.99 -7.74
C ILE A 567 -13.60 16.33 -8.56
N ASP A 568 -13.60 16.56 -9.88
CA ASP A 568 -14.43 15.81 -10.82
C ASP A 568 -13.61 14.62 -11.37
N PRO A 569 -13.90 13.38 -10.95
CA PRO A 569 -13.22 12.19 -11.46
C PRO A 569 -13.49 11.94 -12.95
N GLY A 570 -14.58 12.49 -13.50
CA GLY A 570 -15.07 12.26 -14.86
C GLY A 570 -14.60 13.27 -15.92
N ALA A 571 -14.25 14.51 -15.54
CA ALA A 571 -13.85 15.53 -16.51
C ALA A 571 -12.43 15.36 -17.11
N GLY A 572 -11.69 14.32 -16.73
CA GLY A 572 -10.27 14.15 -17.09
C GLY A 572 -9.93 13.10 -18.15
N LEU A 573 -10.86 12.23 -18.55
CA LEU A 573 -10.56 11.18 -19.54
C LEU A 573 -10.96 11.54 -20.99
N ALA A 574 -11.61 12.70 -21.20
CA ALA A 574 -12.08 13.14 -22.51
C ALA A 574 -11.32 14.36 -23.08
N ALA A 575 -10.28 14.85 -22.41
CA ALA A 575 -9.46 15.96 -22.90
C ALA A 575 -7.98 15.57 -22.85
N LYS A 576 -7.42 15.29 -24.04
CA LYS A 576 -6.02 14.91 -24.36
C LYS A 576 -5.67 13.42 -24.25
N ILE A 577 -6.35 12.61 -25.06
CA ILE A 577 -5.68 11.58 -25.87
C ILE A 577 -6.09 11.86 -27.32
N ASN A 578 -5.32 12.73 -27.96
CA ASN A 578 -5.04 12.81 -29.39
C ASN A 578 -3.64 13.36 -29.51
#